data_AF-A1CCS0-F1
#
_entry.id   AF-A1CCS0-F1
#
_cell.length_a   1.000
_cell.length_b   1.000
_cell.length_c   1.000
_cell.angle_alpha   90.00
_cell.angle_beta   90.00
_cell.angle_gamma   90.00
#
_symmetry.space_group_name_H-M   'P 1'
#
loop_
_entity.id
_entity.type
_entity.pdbx_description
1 polymer ?
#
loop_
_entity_poly.entity_id
_entity_poly.type
_entity_poly.pdbx_seq_one_letter_code
_entity_poly.pdbx_strand_id
1 'polypeptide(L)'
;MSCRKLPDFVKHMKRDPSGKGFTHLGKDGVLRTISGDYEVVDARGLDPEQIKKILDVMPFEQARKEDFYGVDGTKVTSQEALFNPAPGILPTNPTNEEAAE
;
A
#
# COMPACT_ATOMS: atom_id res chain seq x y z
N MET A 1 22.41 10.61 10.57
CA MET A 1 21.32 10.30 9.62
C MET A 1 20.53 9.14 10.21
N SER A 2 19.30 9.37 10.67
CA SER A 2 18.48 8.28 11.21
C SER A 2 17.96 7.43 10.05
N CYS A 3 18.61 6.29 9.77
CA CYS A 3 18.07 5.29 8.85
C CYS A 3 16.78 4.76 9.46
N ARG A 4 15.64 5.27 9.00
CA ARG A 4 14.34 4.74 9.41
C ARG A 4 14.26 3.29 8.93
N LYS A 5 14.21 2.34 9.87
CA LYS A 5 14.16 0.92 9.53
C LYS A 5 12.74 0.55 9.14
N LEU A 6 12.54 0.28 7.85
CA LEU A 6 11.33 -0.38 7.40
C LEU A 6 11.21 -1.75 8.10
N PRO A 7 10.00 -2.18 8.45
CA PRO A 7 9.76 -3.52 8.99
C PRO A 7 10.33 -4.61 8.07
N ASP A 8 10.84 -5.70 8.64
CA ASP A 8 11.48 -6.77 7.86
C ASP A 8 10.57 -7.41 6.81
N PHE A 9 9.24 -7.46 7.04
CA PHE A 9 8.31 -8.00 6.05
C PHE A 9 8.33 -7.25 4.71
N VAL A 10 8.64 -5.94 4.72
CA VAL A 10 8.72 -5.13 3.49
C VAL A 10 9.89 -5.58 2.60
N LYS A 11 10.93 -6.18 3.18
CA LYS A 11 12.06 -6.73 2.44
C LYS A 11 11.71 -8.04 1.72
N HIS A 12 10.69 -8.74 2.21
CA HIS A 12 10.25 -10.02 1.66
C HIS A 12 9.11 -9.87 0.64
N MET A 13 8.56 -8.68 0.47
CA MET A 13 7.54 -8.41 -0.55
C MET A 13 8.16 -8.40 -1.94
N LYS A 14 7.40 -8.91 -2.92
CA LYS A 14 7.83 -8.85 -4.32
C LYS A 14 7.86 -7.39 -4.78
N ARG A 15 8.88 -7.06 -5.57
CA ARG A 15 9.04 -5.77 -6.22
C ARG A 15 9.00 -5.93 -7.72
N ASP A 16 8.63 -4.86 -8.40
CA ASP A 16 8.74 -4.80 -9.86
C ASP A 16 10.21 -5.04 -10.27
N PRO A 17 10.47 -6.05 -11.13
CA PRO A 17 11.82 -6.32 -11.62
C PRO A 17 12.39 -5.17 -12.46
N SER A 18 11.53 -4.32 -13.02
CA SER A 18 11.95 -3.14 -13.79
C SER A 18 12.45 -1.99 -12.91
N GLY A 19 12.23 -2.07 -11.59
CA GLY A 19 12.61 -1.04 -10.63
C GLY A 19 11.81 0.27 -10.75
N LYS A 20 10.75 0.28 -11.57
CA LYS A 20 9.86 1.43 -11.78
C LYS A 20 8.64 1.39 -10.88
N GLY A 21 8.39 0.25 -10.24
CA GLY A 21 7.32 0.09 -9.27
C GLY A 21 7.52 0.89 -7.97
N PHE A 22 6.44 1.02 -7.22
CA PHE A 22 6.40 1.74 -5.95
C PHE A 22 5.52 1.02 -4.93
N THR A 23 5.68 1.36 -3.66
CA THR A 23 4.89 0.79 -2.57
C THR A 23 3.80 1.77 -2.15
N HIS A 24 2.57 1.30 -2.07
CA HIS A 24 1.39 2.08 -1.70
C HIS A 24 0.69 1.43 -0.51
N LEU A 25 0.46 2.22 0.54
CA LEU A 25 -0.37 1.80 1.67
C LEU A 25 -1.80 2.30 1.41
N GLY A 26 -2.71 1.37 1.10
CA GLY A 26 -4.11 1.69 0.90
C GLY A 26 -4.83 1.93 2.23
N LYS A 27 -5.89 2.75 2.22
CA LYS A 27 -6.72 3.07 3.41
C LYS A 27 -7.35 1.85 4.08
N ASP A 28 -7.38 0.72 3.39
CA ASP A 28 -7.81 -0.58 3.86
C ASP A 28 -6.75 -1.31 4.72
N GLY A 29 -5.57 -0.70 4.95
CA GLY A 29 -4.51 -1.27 5.78
C GLY A 29 -3.66 -2.31 5.06
N VAL A 30 -3.80 -2.39 3.74
CA VAL A 30 -3.02 -3.30 2.89
C VAL A 30 -1.88 -2.53 2.24
N LEU A 31 -0.67 -3.04 2.44
CA LEU A 31 0.51 -2.57 1.74
C LEU A 31 0.61 -3.30 0.40
N ARG A 32 0.59 -2.55 -0.69
CA ARG A 32 0.66 -3.05 -2.06
C ARG A 32 1.96 -2.60 -2.71
N THR A 33 2.59 -3.48 -3.46
CA THR A 33 3.66 -3.15 -4.37
C THR A 33 3.09 -3.10 -5.77
N ILE A 34 3.18 -1.95 -6.41
CA ILE A 34 2.61 -1.66 -7.71
C ILE A 34 3.77 -1.55 -8.71
N SER A 35 3.62 -2.13 -9.90
CA SER A 35 4.58 -2.03 -10.98
C SER A 35 4.55 -0.65 -11.65
N GLY A 36 5.52 -0.38 -12.55
CA GLY A 36 5.48 0.81 -13.41
C GLY A 36 4.22 0.90 -14.27
N ASP A 37 3.59 -0.24 -14.57
CA ASP A 37 2.35 -0.36 -15.34
C ASP A 37 1.08 -0.21 -14.48
N TYR A 38 1.22 0.21 -13.22
CA TYR A 38 0.13 0.33 -12.24
C TYR A 38 -0.57 -0.99 -11.88
N GLU A 39 0.05 -2.13 -12.18
CA GLU A 39 -0.43 -3.45 -11.75
C GLU A 39 0.08 -3.82 -10.36
N VAL A 40 -0.78 -4.41 -9.52
CA VAL A 40 -0.39 -4.90 -8.20
C VAL A 40 0.45 -6.17 -8.34
N VAL A 41 1.74 -6.06 -8.04
CA VAL A 41 2.71 -7.17 -8.08
C VAL A 41 2.62 -8.02 -6.81
N ASP A 42 2.39 -7.36 -5.67
CA ASP A 42 2.33 -7.99 -4.36
C ASP A 42 1.40 -7.20 -3.46
N ALA A 43 0.68 -7.88 -2.58
CA ALA A 43 -0.19 -7.24 -1.62
C ALA A 43 -0.14 -7.99 -0.30
N ARG A 44 -0.08 -7.24 0.80
CA ARG A 44 -0.03 -7.78 2.15
C ARG A 44 -0.89 -6.97 3.10
N GLY A 45 -1.88 -7.63 3.69
CA GLY A 45 -2.61 -7.10 4.82
C GLY A 45 -1.70 -6.89 6.02
N LEU A 46 -1.69 -5.68 6.56
CA LEU A 46 -0.93 -5.35 7.76
C LEU A 46 -1.85 -5.28 8.97
N ASP A 47 -1.35 -5.72 10.12
CA ASP A 47 -2.03 -5.49 11.39
C ASP A 47 -1.88 -4.01 11.82
N PRO A 48 -2.73 -3.51 12.73
CA PRO A 48 -2.71 -2.13 13.18
C PRO A 48 -1.35 -1.68 13.72
N GLU A 49 -0.58 -2.58 14.36
CA GLU A 49 0.74 -2.27 14.89
C GLU A 49 1.77 -2.12 13.77
N GLN A 50 1.71 -2.96 12.74
CA GLN A 50 2.53 -2.87 11.55
C GLN A 50 2.22 -1.61 10.73
N ILE A 51 0.94 -1.27 10.58
CA ILE A 51 0.51 -0.03 9.91
C ILE A 51 1.14 1.17 10.62
N LYS A 52 1.04 1.23 11.95
CA LYS A 52 1.64 2.30 12.75
C LYS A 52 3.16 2.40 12.53
N LYS A 53 3.88 1.27 12.47
CA LYS A 53 5.32 1.25 12.19
C LYS A 53 5.64 1.80 10.79
N ILE A 54 4.85 1.45 9.78
CA ILE A 54 5.00 1.98 8.43
C ILE A 54 4.76 3.50 8.42
N LEU A 55 3.72 3.97 9.10
CA LEU A 55 3.38 5.40 9.21
C LEU A 55 4.43 6.23 9.98
N ASP A 56 5.18 5.60 10.88
CA ASP A 56 6.29 6.24 11.60
C ASP A 56 7.53 6.39 10.70
N VAL A 57 7.78 5.39 9.85
CA VAL A 57 8.93 5.36 8.94
C VAL A 57 8.70 6.19 7.67
N MET A 58 7.51 6.12 7.09
CA MET A 58 7.16 6.84 5.86
C MET A 58 6.81 8.30 6.18
N PRO A 59 7.16 9.26 5.30
CA PRO A 59 6.81 10.68 5.49
C PRO A 59 5.32 10.93 5.17
N PHE A 60 4.41 10.24 5.85
CA PHE A 60 2.98 10.52 5.74
C PHE A 60 2.62 11.78 6.54
N GLU A 61 1.76 12.60 5.96
CA GLU A 61 1.12 13.70 6.68
C GLU A 61 0.30 13.16 7.86
N GLN A 62 0.27 13.93 8.94
CA GLN A 62 -0.37 13.50 10.19
C GLN A 62 -1.86 13.20 10.01
N ALA A 63 -2.55 13.98 9.17
CA ALA A 63 -3.94 13.76 8.76
C ALA A 63 -4.16 12.36 8.13
N ARG A 64 -3.19 11.88 7.34
CA ARG A 64 -3.26 10.54 6.76
C ARG A 64 -3.06 9.46 7.82
N LYS A 65 -2.39 9.72 8.94
CA LYS A 65 -2.22 8.72 10.01
C LYS A 65 -3.52 8.43 10.75
N GLU A 66 -4.40 9.43 10.84
CA GLU A 66 -5.71 9.31 11.48
C GLU A 66 -6.67 8.43 10.68
N ASP A 67 -6.57 8.46 9.34
CA ASP A 67 -7.33 7.57 8.44
C ASP A 67 -7.10 6.07 8.73
N PHE A 68 -5.97 5.70 9.36
CA PHE A 68 -5.62 4.31 9.67
C PHE A 68 -6.00 3.88 11.09
N TYR A 69 -6.68 4.74 11.87
CA TYR A 69 -7.05 4.39 13.25
C TYR A 69 -8.13 3.29 13.26
N GLY A 70 -7.79 2.13 13.84
CA GLY A 70 -8.69 0.97 13.87
C GLY A 70 -8.78 0.19 12.56
N VAL A 71 -7.96 0.54 11.56
CA VAL A 71 -7.86 -0.22 10.30
C VAL A 71 -7.02 -1.46 10.53
N ASP A 72 -7.53 -2.61 10.06
CA ASP A 72 -6.85 -3.90 10.12
C ASP A 72 -6.86 -4.54 8.74
N GLY A 73 -5.72 -4.48 8.06
CA GLY A 73 -5.57 -5.04 6.72
C GLY A 73 -5.47 -6.56 6.70
N THR A 74 -5.24 -7.23 7.84
CA THR A 74 -5.20 -8.70 7.90
C THR A 74 -6.57 -9.32 7.64
N LYS A 75 -7.63 -8.54 7.82
CA LYS A 75 -9.01 -8.92 7.45
C LYS A 75 -9.24 -8.95 5.95
N VAL A 76 -8.35 -8.33 5.15
CA VAL A 76 -8.42 -8.37 3.69
C VAL A 76 -7.74 -9.63 3.18
N THR A 77 -8.46 -10.75 3.24
CA THR A 77 -7.95 -12.08 2.84
C THR A 77 -8.27 -12.43 1.39
N SER A 78 -9.25 -11.74 0.78
CA SER A 78 -9.67 -12.04 -0.59
C SER A 78 -8.63 -11.54 -1.59
N GLN A 79 -8.19 -12.43 -2.49
CA GLN A 79 -7.24 -12.09 -3.55
C GLN A 79 -7.78 -10.94 -4.43
N GLU A 80 -9.08 -10.91 -4.70
CA GLU A 80 -9.70 -9.77 -5.39
C GLU A 80 -9.54 -8.47 -4.60
N ALA A 81 -9.79 -8.43 -3.30
CA ALA A 81 -9.63 -7.20 -2.52
C ALA A 81 -8.15 -6.77 -2.39
N LEU A 82 -7.22 -7.73 -2.44
CA LEU A 82 -5.78 -7.48 -2.42
C LEU A 82 -5.27 -6.90 -3.74
N PHE A 83 -5.65 -7.48 -4.88
CA PHE A 83 -5.16 -7.11 -6.20
C PHE A 83 -6.07 -6.13 -6.97
N ASN A 84 -7.35 -6.08 -6.62
CA ASN A 84 -8.38 -5.23 -7.20
C ASN A 84 -9.19 -4.51 -6.08
N PRO A 85 -8.56 -3.57 -5.36
CA PRO A 85 -9.25 -2.85 -4.30
C PRO A 85 -10.34 -1.93 -4.83
N ALA A 86 -11.22 -1.49 -3.93
CA ALA A 86 -12.29 -0.57 -4.26
C ALA A 86 -11.77 0.71 -4.97
N PRO A 87 -12.54 1.28 -5.91
CA PRO A 87 -12.18 2.51 -6.59
C PRO A 87 -11.90 3.63 -5.58
N GLY A 88 -10.75 4.30 -5.72
CA GLY A 88 -10.28 5.34 -4.80
C GLY A 88 -9.26 4.90 -3.74
N ILE A 89 -8.96 3.60 -3.63
CA ILE A 89 -7.90 3.09 -2.74
C ILE A 89 -6.51 3.15 -3.39
N LEU A 90 -6.42 2.82 -4.68
CA LEU A 90 -5.19 2.93 -5.46
C LEU A 90 -5.00 4.34 -6.01
N PRO A 91 -3.75 4.79 -6.18
CA PRO A 91 -3.50 6.03 -6.92
C PRO A 91 -4.01 5.87 -8.36
N THR A 92 -4.75 6.86 -8.83
CA THR A 92 -5.23 6.91 -10.21
C THR A 92 -4.03 6.86 -11.16
N ASN A 93 -4.01 5.88 -12.06
CA ASN A 93 -3.06 5.88 -13.15
C ASN A 93 -3.45 7.02 -14.10
N PRO A 94 -2.56 7.98 -14.44
CA PRO A 94 -2.88 9.04 -15.40
C PRO A 94 -3.33 8.50 -16.77
N THR A 95 -3.03 7.25 -17.13
CA THR A 95 -3.53 6.64 -18.39
C THR A 95 -4.91 6.00 -18.29
N ASN A 96 -5.53 5.93 -17.10
CA ASN A 96 -6.88 5.37 -16.92
C ASN A 96 -7.89 6.43 -16.42
N GLU A 97 -7.61 7.71 -16.65
CA GLU A 97 -8.51 8.82 -16.33
C GLU A 97 -9.65 8.98 -17.36
N GLU A 98 -9.95 7.93 -18.16
CA GLU A 98 -10.99 7.92 -19.21
C GLU A 98 -12.14 6.92 -18.96
N ALA A 99 -12.20 6.18 -17.85
CA ALA A 99 -13.22 5.14 -17.65
C ALA A 99 -14.19 5.37 -16.46
N ALA A 100 -14.46 6.62 -16.09
CA ALA A 100 -15.56 6.95 -15.17
C ALA A 100 -16.29 8.21 -15.65
N GLU A 101 -17.03 8.06 -16.76
CA GLU A 101 -18.24 8.86 -17.02
C GLU A 101 -19.43 8.21 -16.29
#